data_AF-A0A0F9HLP1-F1
#
_entry.id   AF-A0A0F9HLP1-F1
#
_cell.length_a   1.000
_cell.length_b   1.000
_cell.length_c   1.000
_cell.angle_alpha   90.00
_cell.angle_beta   90.00
_cell.angle_gamma   90.00
#
_symmetry.space_group_name_H-M   'P 1'
#
loop_
_entity.id
_entity.type
_entity.pdbx_description
1 polymer ?
#
loop_
_entity_poly.entity_id
_entity_poly.type
_entity_poly.pdbx_seq_one_letter_code
_entity_poly.pdbx_strand_id
1 'polypeptide(L)'
;LKVSRQALFSQGFITAIANPKGWAFMISLLPPFINIDSAIAPQLSMLVAIIMLSEFTCMMLYATGGKSLRLFLNQGDNIKWMNRIAGSLMIAVGVWLAVS
;
A
#
# COMPACT_ATOMS: atom_id res chain seq x y z
N LEU A 1 -25.03 -4.34 10.71
CA LEU A 1 -24.98 -2.90 10.35
C LEU A 1 -24.40 -2.77 8.95
N LYS A 2 -25.18 -2.35 7.94
CA LYS A 2 -24.66 -2.09 6.59
C LYS A 2 -23.98 -0.72 6.59
N VAL A 3 -22.66 -0.69 6.47
CA VAL A 3 -21.89 0.56 6.33
C VAL A 3 -22.18 1.16 4.96
N SER A 4 -22.43 2.47 4.87
CA SER A 4 -22.69 3.14 3.60
C SER A 4 -21.41 3.26 2.77
N ARG A 5 -21.53 3.29 1.43
CA ARG A 5 -20.36 3.45 0.53
C ARG A 5 -19.63 4.77 0.78
N GLN A 6 -20.39 5.82 1.09
CA GLN A 6 -19.85 7.13 1.44
C GLN A 6 -19.05 7.09 2.75
N ALA A 7 -19.53 6.34 3.75
CA ALA A 7 -18.81 6.16 5.00
C ALA A 7 -17.49 5.40 4.78
N LEU A 8 -17.46 4.37 3.94
CA LEU A 8 -16.23 3.65 3.59
C LEU A 8 -15.24 4.54 2.82
N PHE A 9 -15.72 5.34 1.86
CA PHE A 9 -14.88 6.29 1.13
C PHE A 9 -14.26 7.32 2.08
N SER A 10 -15.09 7.93 2.94
CA SER A 10 -14.63 8.92 3.92
C SER A 10 -13.62 8.31 4.90
N GLN A 11 -13.90 7.09 5.39
CA GLN A 11 -12.98 6.39 6.28
C GLN A 11 -11.63 6.14 5.61
N GLY A 12 -11.61 5.66 4.36
CA GLY A 12 -10.37 5.43 3.62
C GLY A 12 -9.60 6.73 3.39
N PHE A 13 -10.30 7.80 2.97
CA PHE A 13 -9.71 9.12 2.74
C PHE A 13 -9.09 9.71 4.02
N ILE A 14 -9.83 9.72 5.12
CA ILE A 14 -9.35 10.22 6.42
C ILE A 14 -8.15 9.40 6.88
N THR A 15 -8.23 8.08 6.77
CA THR A 15 -7.14 7.18 7.19
C THR A 15 -5.88 7.41 6.36
N ALA A 16 -6.01 7.64 5.05
CA ALA A 16 -4.89 7.91 4.17
C ALA A 16 -4.21 9.25 4.51
N ILE A 17 -4.99 10.32 4.69
CA ILE A 17 -4.45 11.66 5.03
C ILE A 17 -3.85 11.69 6.43
N ALA A 18 -4.47 11.03 7.39
CA ALA A 18 -4.02 11.00 8.77
C ALA A 18 -2.75 10.17 8.98
N ASN A 19 -2.24 9.47 7.96
CA ASN A 19 -1.06 8.63 8.07
C ASN A 19 0.25 9.46 8.02
N PRO A 20 0.92 9.72 9.16
CA PRO A 20 2.13 10.54 9.20
C PRO A 20 3.31 9.90 8.46
N LYS A 21 3.29 8.57 8.30
CA LYS A 21 4.31 7.83 7.57
C LYS A 21 4.30 8.18 6.08
N GLY A 22 3.11 8.39 5.52
CA GLY A 22 2.95 8.83 4.12
C GLY A 22 3.58 10.21 3.90
N TRP A 23 3.32 11.15 4.81
CA TRP A 23 3.93 12.48 4.78
C TRP A 23 5.45 12.45 4.89
N ALA A 24 5.98 11.68 5.84
CA ALA A 24 7.42 11.53 6.03
C ALA A 24 8.11 10.95 4.78
N PHE A 25 7.49 9.95 4.15
CA PHE A 25 7.99 9.36 2.92
C PHE A 25 8.00 10.38 1.76
N MET A 26 6.92 11.13 1.56
CA MET A 26 6.85 12.14 0.50
C MET A 26 7.88 13.25 0.71
N ILE A 27 8.03 13.76 1.94
CA ILE A 27 9.05 14.79 2.24
C ILE A 27 10.46 14.27 1.97
N SER A 28 10.74 13.00 2.26
CA SER A 28 12.06 12.41 1.99
C SER A 28 12.29 12.10 0.51
N LEU A 29 11.25 11.74 -0.23
CA LEU A 29 11.40 11.18 -1.56
C LEU A 29 11.24 12.21 -2.67
N LEU A 30 10.44 13.25 -2.49
CA LEU A 30 10.20 14.27 -3.54
C LEU A 30 11.42 15.18 -3.83
N PRO A 31 12.22 15.66 -2.86
CA PRO A 31 13.26 16.66 -3.11
C PRO A 31 14.28 16.28 -4.22
N PRO A 32 14.76 15.03 -4.30
CA PRO A 32 15.67 14.60 -5.38
C PRO A 32 15.08 14.70 -6.80
N PHE A 33 13.75 14.73 -6.96
CA PHE A 33 13.06 14.75 -8.26
C PHE A 33 12.66 16.16 -8.70
N ILE A 34 12.93 17.20 -7.91
CA ILE A 34 12.54 18.58 -8.20
C ILE A 34 13.77 19.38 -8.61
N ASN A 35 13.72 19.98 -9.80
CA ASN A 35 14.68 20.98 -10.23
C ASN A 35 14.19 22.39 -9.84
N ILE A 36 14.98 23.08 -9.02
CA ILE A 36 14.69 24.40 -8.46
C ILE A 36 14.80 25.50 -9.53
N ASP A 37 15.60 25.29 -10.58
CA ASP A 37 15.81 26.26 -11.66
C ASP A 37 14.66 26.28 -12.69
N SER A 38 13.70 25.36 -12.56
CA SER A 38 12.56 25.19 -13.46
C SER A 38 11.23 25.41 -12.74
N ALA A 39 10.17 25.69 -13.49
CA ALA A 39 8.84 25.89 -12.91
C ALA A 39 8.39 24.65 -12.11
N ILE A 40 8.04 24.86 -10.83
CA ILE A 40 7.74 23.78 -9.87
C ILE A 40 6.38 23.13 -10.15
N ALA A 41 5.36 23.91 -10.52
CA ALA A 41 4.00 23.43 -10.73
C ALA A 41 3.88 22.26 -11.73
N PRO A 42 4.46 22.32 -12.96
CA PRO A 42 4.39 21.20 -13.90
C PRO A 42 5.15 19.96 -13.42
N GLN A 43 6.30 20.13 -12.75
CA GLN A 43 7.08 19.02 -12.19
C GLN A 43 6.30 18.28 -11.11
N LEU A 44 5.73 19.01 -10.16
CA LEU A 44 4.90 18.44 -9.09
C LEU A 44 3.65 17.74 -9.65
N SER A 45 2.99 18.35 -10.64
CA SER A 45 1.80 17.76 -11.27
C SER A 45 2.11 16.41 -11.92
N MET A 46 3.24 16.32 -12.63
CA MET A 46 3.70 15.07 -13.24
C MET A 46 4.05 14.02 -12.18
N LEU A 47 4.76 14.41 -11.12
CA LEU A 47 5.15 13.51 -10.03
C LEU A 47 3.93 12.97 -9.28
N VAL A 48 2.97 13.82 -8.96
CA VAL A 48 1.68 13.42 -8.36
C VAL A 48 0.91 12.48 -9.28
N ALA A 49 0.89 12.73 -10.59
CA ALA A 49 0.23 11.84 -11.56
C ALA A 49 0.88 10.45 -11.58
N ILE A 50 2.22 10.37 -11.58
CA ILE A 50 2.96 9.09 -11.52
C ILE A 50 2.63 8.33 -10.24
N ILE A 51 2.67 9.01 -9.08
CA ILE A 51 2.37 8.41 -7.78
C ILE A 51 0.93 7.89 -7.76
N MET A 52 -0.05 8.71 -8.18
CA MET A 52 -1.46 8.30 -8.23
C MET A 52 -1.69 7.11 -9.15
N LEU A 53 -1.07 7.08 -10.33
CA LEU A 53 -1.22 5.96 -11.25
C LEU A 53 -0.62 4.67 -10.67
N SER A 54 0.56 4.76 -10.08
CA SER A 54 1.23 3.63 -9.43
C SER A 54 0.40 3.10 -8.26
N GLU A 55 -0.05 3.97 -7.35
CA GLU A 55 -0.92 3.61 -6.22
C GLU A 55 -2.22 2.98 -6.69
N PHE A 56 -2.86 3.57 -7.70
CA PHE A 56 -4.08 3.04 -8.28
C PHE A 56 -3.85 1.63 -8.86
N THR A 57 -2.79 1.42 -9.63
CA THR A 57 -2.44 0.10 -10.18
C THR A 57 -2.17 -0.91 -9.07
N CYS A 58 -1.35 -0.57 -8.08
CA CYS A 58 -1.05 -1.46 -6.95
C CYS A 58 -2.31 -1.82 -6.16
N MET A 59 -3.17 -0.84 -5.85
CA MET A 59 -4.43 -1.07 -5.15
C MET A 59 -5.43 -1.87 -5.98
N MET A 60 -5.51 -1.65 -7.29
CA MET A 60 -6.37 -2.41 -8.18
C MET A 60 -5.91 -3.88 -8.28
N LEU A 61 -4.59 -4.10 -8.39
CA LEU A 61 -3.99 -5.43 -8.34
C LEU A 61 -4.27 -6.10 -6.99
N TYR A 62 -4.14 -5.38 -5.88
CA TYR A 62 -4.44 -5.89 -4.56
C TYR A 62 -5.93 -6.26 -4.40
N ALA A 63 -6.84 -5.40 -4.85
CA ALA A 63 -8.28 -5.63 -4.74
C ALA A 63 -8.75 -6.79 -5.63
N THR A 64 -8.26 -6.86 -6.87
CA THR A 64 -8.64 -7.92 -7.83
C THR A 64 -7.94 -9.25 -7.50
N GLY A 65 -6.65 -9.20 -7.20
CA GLY A 65 -5.86 -10.35 -6.75
C GLY A 65 -6.40 -10.93 -5.46
N GLY A 66 -6.77 -10.09 -4.48
CA GLY A 66 -7.37 -10.52 -3.21
C GLY A 66 -8.71 -11.25 -3.39
N LYS A 67 -9.52 -10.89 -4.39
CA LYS A 67 -10.76 -11.62 -4.72
C LYS A 67 -10.46 -13.02 -5.27
N SER A 68 -9.49 -13.14 -6.17
CA SER A 68 -9.04 -14.43 -6.71
C SER A 68 -8.42 -15.30 -5.63
N LEU A 69 -7.54 -14.71 -4.81
CA LEU A 69 -6.90 -15.38 -3.70
C LEU A 69 -7.91 -15.86 -2.67
N ARG A 70 -8.95 -15.07 -2.36
CA ARG A 70 -10.05 -15.48 -1.47
C ARG A 70 -10.77 -16.73 -1.98
N LEU A 71 -11.01 -16.84 -3.29
CA LEU A 71 -11.64 -18.03 -3.88
C LEU A 71 -10.73 -19.27 -3.78
N PHE A 72 -9.42 -19.08 -3.97
CA PHE A 72 -8.42 -20.15 -3.84
C PHE A 72 -8.25 -20.61 -2.38
N LEU A 73 -8.26 -19.67 -1.44
CA LEU A 73 -8.08 -19.93 -0.01
C LEU A 73 -9.32 -20.58 0.62
N ASN A 74 -10.52 -20.28 0.15
CA ASN A 74 -11.75 -20.91 0.66
C ASN A 74 -11.93 -22.38 0.23
N GLN A 75 -11.01 -22.94 -0.54
CA GLN A 75 -11.02 -24.36 -0.91
C GLN A 75 -10.08 -25.16 0.01
N GLY A 76 -10.65 -26.11 0.75
CA GLY A 76 -9.89 -27.07 1.56
C GLY A 76 -9.02 -26.45 2.66
N ASP A 77 -7.82 -27.02 2.85
CA ASP A 77 -6.88 -26.65 3.91
C ASP A 77 -5.89 -25.51 3.51
N ASN A 78 -6.17 -24.80 2.41
CA ASN A 78 -5.28 -23.77 1.86
C ASN A 78 -5.00 -22.60 2.83
N ILE A 79 -5.95 -22.26 3.70
CA ILE A 79 -5.76 -21.26 4.76
C ILE A 79 -4.68 -21.70 5.77
N LYS A 80 -4.60 -22.99 6.10
CA LYS A 80 -3.58 -23.51 7.04
C LYS A 80 -2.19 -23.40 6.44
N TRP A 81 -2.03 -23.75 5.16
CA TRP A 81 -0.75 -23.59 4.46
C TRP A 81 -0.32 -22.13 4.36
N MET A 82 -1.25 -21.22 4.04
CA MET A 82 -0.94 -19.79 3.99
C MET A 82 -0.49 -19.24 5.35
N ASN A 83 -1.18 -19.61 6.43
CA ASN A 83 -0.77 -19.21 7.78
C ASN A 83 0.59 -19.79 8.17
N ARG A 84 0.90 -21.03 7.75
CA ARG A 84 2.20 -21.66 8.03
C ARG A 84 3.34 -20.96 7.28
N ILE A 85 3.13 -20.59 6.02
CA ILE A 85 4.09 -19.83 5.23
C ILE A 85 4.31 -18.44 5.86
N ALA A 86 3.24 -17.70 6.14
CA ALA A 86 3.33 -16.38 6.78
C ALA A 86 4.06 -16.45 8.13
N GLY A 87 3.70 -17.42 8.98
CA GLY A 87 4.37 -17.64 10.27
C GLY A 87 5.85 -17.98 10.11
N SER A 88 6.20 -18.84 9.15
CA SER A 88 7.60 -19.19 8.89
C SER A 88 8.43 -17.99 8.40
N LEU A 89 7.84 -17.14 7.57
CA LEU A 89 8.48 -15.90 7.10
C LEU A 89 8.69 -14.92 8.25
N MET A 90 7.71 -14.77 9.15
CA MET A 90 7.84 -13.91 10.33
C MET A 90 8.96 -14.40 11.26
N ILE A 91 9.07 -15.72 11.48
CA ILE A 91 10.18 -16.30 12.25
C ILE A 91 11.52 -16.03 11.54
N ALA A 92 11.60 -16.24 10.23
CA ALA A 92 12.82 -16.00 9.47
C ALA A 92 13.28 -14.53 9.57
N VAL A 93 12.36 -13.57 9.43
CA VAL A 93 12.65 -12.14 9.62
C VAL A 93 13.08 -11.86 11.06
N GLY A 94 12.43 -12.45 12.06
CA GLY A 94 12.81 -12.29 13.47
C GLY A 94 14.21 -12.81 13.79
N VAL A 95 14.57 -13.98 13.26
CA VAL A 95 15.93 -14.54 13.38
C VAL A 95 16.94 -13.66 12.67
N TRP A 96 16.62 -13.17 11.46
CA TRP A 96 17.52 -12.28 10.73
C TRP A 96 17.79 -10.99 11.51
N LEU A 97 16.76 -10.36 12.06
CA LEU A 97 16.88 -9.16 12.91
C LEU A 97 17.65 -9.42 14.21
N ALA A 98 17.54 -10.62 14.79
CA ALA A 98 18.29 -10.98 15.99
C ALA A 98 19.79 -11.20 15.71
N VAL A 99 20.15 -11.49 14.47
CA VAL A 99 21.53 -11.76 14.03
C VAL A 99 22.19 -10.53 13.38
N SER A 100 21.41 -9.58 12.85
CA SER A 100 21.89 -8.31 12.26
C SER A 100 22.23 -7.25 13.30
#